data_AF-A0A9E2M0N9-F1
#
_entry.id   AF-A0A9E2M0N9-F1
#
_cell.length_a   1.000
_cell.length_b   1.000
_cell.length_c   1.000
_cell.angle_alpha   90.00
_cell.angle_beta   90.00
_cell.angle_gamma   90.00
#
_symmetry.space_group_name_H-M   'P 1'
#
loop_
_entity.id
_entity.type
_entity.pdbx_description
1 polymer ?
#
loop_
_entity_poly.entity_id
_entity_poly.type
_entity_poly.pdbx_seq_one_letter_code
_entity_poly.pdbx_strand_id
1 'polypeptide(L)'
;LFAIRTRVPNWGTFEQSRLDCDIPNYMPLVQPSLLHKIFQIPVSDRKHGKLFRKLISKCYPSLTRFPLVRGNLTHPFNLNSLQAFAWTKIKSKMQLGFVNPLPSQFLDRLSEFIMDTVHSESVKSFSAYNYPLLLKMVEDYYSGKKELQTQIDWWLSFEIWRQSIYSK
;
A
#
# COMPACT_ATOMS: atom_id res chain seq x y z
N LEU A 1 -11.09 2.33 26.61
CA LEU A 1 -10.80 3.68 26.05
C LEU A 1 -9.39 3.80 25.45
N PHE A 2 -8.32 3.49 26.20
CA PHE A 2 -6.92 3.61 25.72
C PHE A 2 -6.64 2.85 24.41
N ALA A 3 -7.09 1.59 24.30
CA ALA A 3 -6.90 0.79 23.09
C ALA A 3 -7.61 1.38 21.84
N ILE A 4 -8.75 2.07 22.03
CA ILE A 4 -9.44 2.77 20.94
C ILE A 4 -8.62 3.97 20.52
N ARG A 5 -8.20 4.80 21.49
CA ARG A 5 -7.38 6.00 21.25
C ARG A 5 -6.03 5.71 20.59
N THR A 6 -5.45 4.53 20.79
CA THR A 6 -4.11 4.20 20.23
C THR A 6 -4.17 3.33 18.99
N ARG A 7 -5.12 2.37 18.88
CA ARG A 7 -5.16 1.45 17.73
C ARG A 7 -6.00 1.96 16.57
N VAL A 8 -7.10 2.66 16.84
CA VAL A 8 -7.96 3.15 15.74
C VAL A 8 -7.20 4.16 14.89
N PRO A 9 -6.46 5.15 15.45
CA PRO A 9 -5.66 6.03 14.62
C PRO A 9 -4.53 5.29 13.88
N ASN A 10 -3.82 4.39 14.55
CA ASN A 10 -2.66 3.73 13.93
C ASN A 10 -3.02 2.75 12.81
N TRP A 11 -4.22 2.17 12.81
CA TRP A 11 -4.62 1.15 11.83
C TRP A 11 -5.77 1.60 10.93
N GLY A 12 -6.63 2.49 11.40
CA GLY A 12 -7.84 2.92 10.72
C GLY A 12 -7.74 4.28 10.03
N THR A 13 -6.75 5.13 10.35
CA THR A 13 -6.71 6.50 9.80
C THR A 13 -6.57 6.54 8.28
N PHE A 14 -5.84 5.61 7.67
CA PHE A 14 -5.69 5.58 6.21
C PHE A 14 -7.04 5.34 5.50
N GLU A 15 -7.79 4.34 5.97
CA GLU A 15 -9.14 4.08 5.46
C GLU A 15 -10.13 5.16 5.87
N GLN A 16 -9.98 5.74 7.05
CA GLN A 16 -10.80 6.87 7.50
C GLN A 16 -10.61 8.09 6.59
N SER A 17 -9.37 8.46 6.28
CA SER A 17 -9.04 9.56 5.38
C SER A 17 -9.62 9.32 3.98
N ARG A 18 -9.53 8.09 3.47
CA ARG A 18 -10.16 7.70 2.20
C ARG A 18 -11.67 7.84 2.26
N LEU A 19 -12.31 7.35 3.32
CA LEU A 19 -13.77 7.40 3.50
C LEU A 19 -14.29 8.82 3.70
N ASP A 20 -13.54 9.69 4.39
CA ASP A 20 -13.95 11.07 4.65
C ASP A 20 -14.06 11.90 3.36
N CYS A 21 -13.38 11.50 2.28
CA CYS A 21 -13.57 12.08 0.95
C CYS A 21 -14.96 11.80 0.36
N ASP A 22 -15.55 10.63 0.68
CA ASP A 22 -16.84 10.18 0.13
C ASP A 22 -18.00 10.47 1.10
N ILE A 23 -17.78 10.21 2.39
CA ILE A 23 -18.76 10.32 3.46
C ILE A 23 -18.09 10.98 4.68
N PRO A 24 -18.16 12.32 4.76
CA PRO A 24 -17.53 13.07 5.84
C PRO A 24 -18.00 12.60 7.22
N ASN A 25 -17.06 12.43 8.15
CA ASN A 25 -17.32 12.09 9.55
C ASN A 25 -17.93 10.70 9.78
N TYR A 26 -17.88 9.80 8.79
CA TYR A 26 -18.32 8.42 8.99
C TYR A 26 -17.17 7.55 9.45
N MET A 27 -17.19 7.15 10.73
CA MET A 27 -16.16 6.29 11.31
C MET A 27 -16.68 4.86 11.55
N PRO A 28 -16.51 3.92 10.61
CA PRO A 28 -17.11 2.59 10.71
C PRO A 28 -16.56 1.76 11.88
N LEU A 29 -15.29 1.96 12.26
CA LEU A 29 -14.61 1.14 13.27
C LEU A 29 -14.88 1.56 14.72
N VAL A 30 -15.54 2.70 14.95
CA VAL A 30 -15.89 3.21 16.29
C VAL A 30 -17.40 3.30 16.52
N GLN A 31 -18.20 2.71 15.63
CA GLN A 31 -19.65 2.64 15.81
C GLN A 31 -19.98 1.93 17.14
N PRO A 32 -20.86 2.50 18.00
CA PRO A 32 -21.15 1.94 19.32
C PRO A 32 -21.61 0.48 19.27
N SER A 33 -22.45 0.13 18.28
CA SER A 33 -22.94 -1.23 18.05
C SER A 33 -21.79 -2.21 17.78
N LEU A 34 -20.82 -1.82 16.95
CA LEU A 34 -19.64 -2.62 16.65
C LEU A 34 -18.73 -2.75 17.88
N LEU A 35 -18.45 -1.65 18.58
CA LEU A 35 -17.61 -1.66 19.77
C LEU A 35 -18.20 -2.56 20.86
N HIS A 36 -19.51 -2.48 21.09
CA HIS A 36 -20.20 -3.33 22.06
C HIS A 36 -20.01 -4.82 21.73
N LYS A 37 -20.20 -5.22 20.47
CA LYS A 37 -19.94 -6.60 20.03
C LYS A 37 -18.48 -6.99 20.20
N ILE A 38 -17.52 -6.13 19.82
CA ILE A 38 -16.09 -6.41 19.98
C ILE A 38 -15.70 -6.59 21.45
N PHE A 39 -16.29 -5.83 22.37
CA PHE A 39 -16.00 -5.98 23.80
C PHE A 39 -16.51 -7.29 24.40
N GLN A 40 -17.57 -7.88 23.83
CA GLN A 40 -18.08 -9.20 24.22
C GLN A 40 -17.22 -10.36 23.72
N ILE A 41 -16.33 -10.14 22.73
CA ILE A 41 -15.48 -11.19 22.18
C ILE A 41 -14.34 -11.53 23.15
N PRO A 42 -14.07 -12.82 23.41
CA PRO A 42 -12.93 -13.25 24.21
C PRO A 42 -11.61 -12.62 23.75
N VAL A 43 -10.73 -12.27 24.69
CA VAL A 43 -9.43 -11.68 24.37
C VAL A 43 -8.57 -12.61 23.50
N SER A 44 -8.68 -13.93 23.70
CA SER A 44 -8.01 -14.96 22.91
C SER A 44 -8.32 -14.87 21.41
N ASP A 45 -9.54 -14.48 21.05
CA ASP A 45 -10.00 -14.36 19.66
C ASP A 45 -9.68 -12.99 19.04
N ARG A 46 -9.52 -11.96 19.87
CA ARG A 46 -9.13 -10.61 19.43
C ARG A 46 -7.63 -10.46 19.17
N LYS A 47 -6.80 -11.37 19.70
CA LYS A 47 -5.35 -11.31 19.55
C LYS A 47 -4.89 -11.76 18.16
N HIS A 48 -3.81 -11.14 17.68
CA HIS A 48 -3.10 -11.48 16.44
C HIS A 48 -3.96 -11.55 15.17
N GLY A 49 -5.08 -10.82 15.13
CA GLY A 49 -5.98 -10.81 13.99
C GLY A 49 -6.74 -12.11 13.76
N LYS A 50 -6.82 -13.02 14.76
CA LYS A 50 -7.53 -14.31 14.63
C LYS A 50 -8.98 -14.13 14.19
N LEU A 51 -9.72 -13.23 14.86
CA LEU A 51 -11.10 -12.90 14.50
C LEU A 51 -11.21 -12.42 13.04
N PHE A 52 -10.36 -11.50 12.62
CA PHE A 52 -10.37 -10.97 11.25
C PHE A 52 -10.08 -12.05 10.21
N ARG A 53 -9.06 -12.90 10.44
CA ARG A 53 -8.77 -14.03 9.55
C ARG A 53 -9.94 -15.00 9.46
N LYS A 54 -10.57 -15.31 10.60
CA LYS A 54 -11.76 -16.17 10.66
C LYS A 54 -12.94 -15.59 9.89
N LEU A 55 -13.21 -14.28 10.06
CA LEU A 55 -14.28 -13.58 9.34
C LEU A 55 -14.01 -13.54 7.84
N ILE A 56 -12.78 -13.23 7.42
CA ILE A 56 -12.40 -13.22 6.01
C ILE A 56 -12.57 -14.62 5.40
N SER A 57 -11.99 -15.66 6.02
CA SER A 57 -12.09 -17.02 5.48
C SER A 57 -13.53 -17.55 5.43
N LYS A 58 -14.40 -17.14 6.37
CA LYS A 58 -15.78 -17.62 6.44
C LYS A 58 -16.75 -16.83 5.56
N CYS A 59 -16.67 -15.50 5.61
CA CYS A 59 -17.64 -14.62 4.97
C CYS A 59 -17.20 -14.17 3.57
N TYR A 60 -15.89 -14.08 3.32
CA TYR A 60 -15.32 -13.59 2.07
C TYR A 60 -14.11 -14.42 1.63
N PRO A 61 -14.28 -15.73 1.36
CA PRO A 61 -13.18 -16.63 1.04
C PRO A 61 -12.40 -16.22 -0.21
N SER A 62 -12.99 -15.45 -1.13
CA SER A 62 -12.27 -14.88 -2.27
C SER A 62 -11.07 -14.02 -1.86
N LEU A 63 -11.17 -13.33 -0.71
CA LEU A 63 -10.10 -12.46 -0.20
C LEU A 63 -8.89 -13.24 0.32
N THR A 64 -9.04 -14.54 0.62
CA THR A 64 -7.89 -15.36 1.07
C THR A 64 -6.90 -15.64 -0.06
N ARG A 65 -7.26 -15.33 -1.31
CA ARG A 65 -6.37 -15.42 -2.47
C ARG A 65 -5.28 -14.34 -2.47
N PHE A 66 -5.51 -13.22 -1.79
CA PHE A 66 -4.52 -12.16 -1.63
C PHE A 66 -3.56 -12.55 -0.51
N PRO A 67 -2.24 -12.64 -0.75
CA PRO A 67 -1.34 -13.13 0.29
C PRO A 67 -1.22 -12.14 1.46
N LEU A 68 -1.12 -12.64 2.70
CA LEU A 68 -0.80 -11.78 3.83
C LEU A 68 0.69 -11.44 3.81
N VAL A 69 0.99 -10.16 3.62
CA VAL A 69 2.36 -9.65 3.54
C VAL A 69 2.82 -9.11 4.90
N ARG A 70 4.04 -9.47 5.32
CA ARG A 70 4.76 -8.86 6.45
C ARG A 70 6.17 -8.51 5.99
N GLY A 71 6.42 -7.22 5.73
CA GLY A 71 7.64 -6.79 5.06
C GLY A 71 7.66 -7.29 3.61
N ASN A 72 8.72 -7.99 3.21
CA ASN A 72 8.81 -8.65 1.91
C ASN A 72 8.41 -10.14 1.96
N LEU A 73 7.70 -10.62 2.99
CA LEU A 73 7.39 -12.04 3.12
C LEU A 73 5.90 -12.29 3.17
N THR A 74 5.46 -13.33 2.46
CA THR A 74 4.06 -13.75 2.45
C THR A 74 3.82 -14.96 3.32
N HIS A 75 2.66 -14.98 3.98
CA HIS A 75 2.19 -16.14 4.72
C HIS A 75 0.70 -16.41 4.46
N PRO A 76 0.27 -17.67 4.52
CA PRO A 76 -1.14 -18.03 4.39
C PRO A 76 -2.03 -17.52 5.55
N PHE A 77 -3.33 -17.33 5.25
CA PHE A 77 -4.34 -16.93 6.24
C PHE A 77 -4.60 -17.96 7.35
N ASN A 78 -4.38 -19.24 7.07
CA ASN A 78 -4.67 -20.34 8.00
C ASN A 78 -3.60 -20.53 9.08
N LEU A 79 -2.43 -19.89 8.97
CA LEU A 79 -1.37 -20.03 9.96
C LEU A 79 -1.69 -19.22 11.23
N ASN A 80 -1.48 -19.83 12.38
CA ASN A 80 -1.47 -19.11 13.65
C ASN A 80 -0.19 -18.25 13.78
N SER A 81 -0.08 -17.43 14.82
CA SER A 81 1.02 -16.47 14.95
C SER A 81 2.40 -17.11 15.05
N LEU A 82 2.51 -18.25 15.74
CA LEU A 82 3.77 -18.98 15.89
C LEU A 82 4.17 -19.65 14.57
N GLN A 83 3.20 -20.28 13.89
CA GLN A 83 3.41 -20.87 12.57
C GLN A 83 3.78 -19.82 11.54
N ALA A 84 3.10 -18.67 11.52
CA ALA A 84 3.42 -17.56 10.64
C ALA A 84 4.83 -17.02 10.90
N PHE A 85 5.25 -16.92 12.17
CA PHE A 85 6.61 -16.53 12.53
C PHE A 85 7.65 -17.51 12.00
N ALA A 86 7.49 -18.80 12.28
CA ALA A 86 8.39 -19.85 11.78
C ALA A 86 8.44 -19.86 10.23
N TRP A 87 7.28 -19.76 9.58
CA TRP A 87 7.17 -19.67 8.13
C TRP A 87 7.94 -18.48 7.56
N THR A 88 7.77 -17.29 8.14
CA THR A 88 8.52 -16.10 7.70
C THR A 88 10.03 -16.24 7.90
N LYS A 89 10.48 -16.85 9.01
CA LYS A 89 11.91 -17.14 9.25
C LYS A 89 12.50 -18.10 8.23
N ILE A 90 11.74 -19.11 7.81
CA ILE A 90 12.16 -20.06 6.78
C ILE A 90 12.24 -19.35 5.43
N LYS A 91 11.17 -18.67 5.02
CA LYS A 91 11.13 -17.93 3.75
C LYS A 91 12.21 -16.85 3.65
N SER A 92 12.52 -16.16 4.74
CA SER A 92 13.57 -15.14 4.76
C SER A 92 14.95 -15.74 4.47
N LYS A 93 15.23 -16.94 5.01
CA LYS A 93 16.48 -17.67 4.72
C LYS A 93 16.57 -18.13 3.27
N MET A 94 15.43 -18.49 2.69
CA MET A 94 15.34 -18.91 1.29
C MET A 94 15.31 -17.73 0.30
N GLN A 95 15.39 -16.48 0.79
CA GLN A 95 15.29 -15.26 -0.03
C GLN A 95 14.03 -15.22 -0.92
N LEU A 96 12.96 -15.91 -0.52
CA LEU A 96 11.68 -15.94 -1.24
C LEU A 96 10.85 -14.70 -0.90
N GLY A 97 11.40 -13.55 -1.29
CA GLY A 97 10.75 -12.25 -1.16
C GLY A 97 9.51 -12.15 -2.05
N PHE A 98 8.45 -11.57 -1.52
CA PHE A 98 7.31 -11.08 -2.27
C PHE A 98 7.65 -9.68 -2.80
N VAL A 99 7.66 -9.57 -4.12
CA VAL A 99 7.73 -8.30 -4.82
C VAL A 99 6.30 -7.94 -5.23
N ASN A 100 5.83 -6.78 -4.77
CA ASN A 100 4.51 -6.29 -5.17
C ASN A 100 4.58 -5.85 -6.64
N PRO A 101 3.81 -6.46 -7.56
CA PRO A 101 3.85 -6.07 -8.96
C PRO A 101 3.07 -4.78 -9.24
N LEU A 102 2.21 -4.33 -8.32
CA LEU A 102 1.29 -3.22 -8.55
C LEU A 102 2.00 -1.91 -8.95
N PRO A 103 3.09 -1.48 -8.29
CA PRO A 103 3.77 -0.25 -8.68
C PRO A 103 4.31 -0.32 -10.12
N SER A 104 4.94 -1.43 -10.51
CA SER A 104 5.40 -1.61 -11.90
C SER A 104 4.23 -1.63 -12.87
N GLN A 105 3.16 -2.37 -12.56
CA GLN A 105 1.96 -2.41 -13.40
C GLN A 105 1.32 -1.03 -13.55
N PHE A 106 1.33 -0.22 -12.49
CA PHE A 106 0.84 1.15 -12.52
C PHE A 106 1.68 2.03 -13.43
N LEU A 107 3.01 2.01 -13.28
CA LEU A 107 3.92 2.77 -14.16
C LEU A 107 3.89 2.28 -15.62
N ASP A 108 3.72 0.98 -15.84
CA ASP A 108 3.57 0.39 -17.18
C ASP A 108 2.25 0.84 -17.83
N ARG A 109 1.17 0.97 -17.05
CA ARG A 109 -0.13 1.49 -17.53
C ARG A 109 -0.11 2.99 -17.81
N LEU A 110 0.76 3.74 -17.13
CA LEU A 110 0.96 5.18 -17.32
C LEU A 110 2.10 5.50 -18.28
N SER A 111 2.65 4.52 -19.01
CA SER A 111 3.84 4.70 -19.83
C SER A 111 3.71 5.86 -20.82
N GLU A 112 2.60 5.94 -21.56
CA GLU A 112 2.33 7.03 -22.51
C GLU A 112 2.32 8.39 -21.80
N PHE A 113 1.54 8.52 -20.72
CA PHE A 113 1.47 9.75 -19.94
C PHE A 113 2.84 10.19 -19.39
N ILE A 114 3.62 9.23 -18.87
CA ILE A 114 4.94 9.50 -18.31
C ILE A 114 5.92 9.94 -19.40
N MET A 115 5.90 9.26 -20.56
CA MET A 115 6.73 9.59 -21.70
C MET A 115 6.37 10.96 -22.28
N ASP A 116 5.08 11.29 -22.40
CA ASP A 116 4.64 12.61 -22.84
C ASP A 116 5.05 13.70 -21.85
N THR A 117 4.89 13.42 -20.55
CA THR A 117 5.23 14.36 -19.47
C THR A 117 6.72 14.66 -19.46
N VAL A 118 7.59 13.64 -19.53
CA VAL A 118 9.05 13.87 -19.51
C VAL A 118 9.50 14.66 -20.73
N HIS A 119 8.87 14.48 -21.89
CA HIS A 119 9.18 15.22 -23.11
C HIS A 119 8.55 16.62 -23.16
N SER A 120 7.70 16.97 -22.20
CA SER A 120 7.04 18.28 -22.16
C SER A 120 8.03 19.42 -21.91
N GLU A 121 7.72 20.60 -22.44
CA GLU A 121 8.54 21.79 -22.22
C GLU A 121 8.59 22.16 -20.73
N SER A 122 7.52 21.89 -20.01
CA SER A 122 7.39 22.17 -18.58
C SER A 122 8.43 21.44 -17.71
N VAL A 123 8.87 20.26 -18.16
CA VAL A 123 9.89 19.43 -17.50
C VAL A 123 11.27 19.84 -18.00
N LYS A 124 11.43 20.06 -19.31
CA LYS A 124 12.69 20.49 -19.94
C LYS A 124 13.21 21.81 -19.39
N SER A 125 12.32 22.77 -19.18
CA SER A 125 12.68 24.13 -18.76
C SER A 125 12.76 24.29 -17.23
N PHE A 126 12.46 23.25 -16.45
CA PHE A 126 12.43 23.36 -14.99
C PHE A 126 13.84 23.26 -14.41
N SER A 127 14.31 24.37 -13.85
CA SER A 127 15.71 24.54 -13.41
C SER A 127 16.19 23.57 -12.33
N ALA A 128 15.27 23.04 -11.51
CA ALA A 128 15.64 22.07 -10.48
C ALA A 128 15.81 20.63 -11.02
N TYR A 129 15.43 20.37 -12.28
CA TYR A 129 15.68 19.07 -12.91
C TYR A 129 17.00 19.03 -13.65
N ASN A 130 17.70 17.91 -13.49
CA ASN A 130 18.70 17.49 -14.46
C ASN A 130 17.99 16.72 -15.58
N TYR A 131 17.49 17.45 -16.58
CA TYR A 131 16.68 16.87 -17.65
C TYR A 131 17.36 15.70 -18.39
N PRO A 132 18.65 15.78 -18.81
CA PRO A 132 19.32 14.65 -19.45
C PRO A 132 19.35 13.38 -18.59
N LEU A 133 19.57 13.53 -17.29
CA LEU A 133 19.58 12.40 -16.36
C LEU A 133 18.18 11.81 -16.17
N LEU A 134 17.17 12.68 -16.03
CA LEU A 134 15.78 12.29 -15.87
C LEU A 134 15.27 11.53 -17.10
N LEU A 135 15.48 12.07 -18.30
CA LEU A 135 15.07 11.44 -19.55
C LEU A 135 15.69 10.04 -19.67
N LYS A 136 17.01 9.94 -19.47
CA LYS A 136 17.71 8.66 -19.50
C LYS A 136 17.15 7.67 -18.49
N MET A 137 16.83 8.11 -17.27
CA MET A 137 16.27 7.25 -16.23
C MET A 137 14.89 6.69 -16.63
N VAL A 138 14.03 7.52 -17.22
CA VAL A 138 12.70 7.11 -17.69
C VAL A 138 12.83 6.12 -18.85
N GLU A 139 13.67 6.42 -19.84
CA GLU A 139 13.93 5.53 -20.99
C GLU A 139 14.53 4.19 -20.54
N ASP A 140 15.53 4.22 -19.66
CA ASP A 140 16.18 3.04 -19.10
C ASP A 140 15.15 2.11 -18.41
N TYR A 141 14.21 2.65 -17.65
CA TYR A 141 13.17 1.86 -17.00
C TYR A 141 12.25 1.16 -18.01
N TYR A 142 11.78 1.89 -19.03
CA TYR A 142 10.90 1.32 -20.05
C TYR A 142 11.63 0.39 -21.03
N SER A 143 12.96 0.51 -21.14
CA SER A 143 13.82 -0.46 -21.85
C SER A 143 14.10 -1.75 -21.05
N GLY A 144 13.72 -1.80 -19.76
CA GLY A 144 13.79 -3.02 -18.94
C GLY A 144 14.52 -2.88 -17.60
N LYS A 145 15.13 -1.74 -17.28
CA LYS A 145 15.78 -1.51 -15.97
C LYS A 145 14.76 -1.22 -14.87
N LYS A 146 14.01 -2.25 -14.47
CA LYS A 146 12.90 -2.13 -13.50
C LYS A 146 13.34 -1.75 -12.09
N GLU A 147 14.62 -1.81 -11.77
CA GLU A 147 15.19 -1.29 -10.53
C GLU A 147 14.98 0.23 -10.35
N LEU A 148 14.72 0.97 -11.44
CA LEU A 148 14.45 2.41 -11.42
C LEU A 148 13.00 2.77 -11.04
N GLN A 149 12.15 1.78 -10.75
CA GLN A 149 10.73 1.96 -10.44
C GLN A 149 10.50 3.01 -9.35
N THR A 150 11.24 2.94 -8.25
CA THR A 150 11.06 3.85 -7.11
C THR A 150 11.40 5.29 -7.51
N GLN A 151 12.45 5.48 -8.29
CA GLN A 151 12.90 6.81 -8.70
C GLN A 151 11.88 7.47 -9.64
N ILE A 152 11.28 6.70 -10.54
CA ILE A 152 10.21 7.18 -11.42
C ILE A 152 8.96 7.51 -10.62
N ASP A 153 8.55 6.64 -9.70
CA ASP A 153 7.39 6.87 -8.84
C ASP A 153 7.54 8.16 -8.01
N TRP A 154 8.74 8.38 -7.46
CA TRP A 154 9.07 9.60 -6.72
C TRP A 154 9.07 10.85 -7.61
N TRP A 155 9.72 10.78 -8.78
CA TRP A 155 9.73 11.91 -9.70
C TRP A 155 8.32 12.24 -10.19
N LEU A 156 7.53 11.24 -10.58
CA LEU A 156 6.16 11.41 -11.05
C LEU A 156 5.27 12.02 -9.97
N SER A 157 5.39 11.54 -8.73
CA SER A 157 4.67 12.11 -7.58
C SER A 157 5.02 13.58 -7.37
N PHE A 158 6.31 13.91 -7.44
CA PHE A 158 6.77 15.29 -7.33
C PHE A 158 6.30 16.16 -8.51
N GLU A 159 6.31 15.63 -9.73
CA GLU A 159 5.86 16.34 -10.93
C GLU A 159 4.36 16.66 -10.87
N ILE A 160 3.52 15.69 -10.48
CA ILE A 160 2.08 15.91 -10.29
C ILE A 160 1.84 16.97 -9.22
N TRP A 161 2.56 16.90 -8.10
CA TRP A 161 2.48 17.94 -7.06
C TRP A 161 2.92 19.31 -7.58
N ARG A 162 4.04 19.38 -8.31
CA ARG A 162 4.56 20.62 -8.89
C ARG A 162 3.52 21.24 -9.82
N GLN A 163 2.97 20.46 -10.74
CA GLN A 163 1.89 20.91 -11.62
C GLN A 163 0.68 21.43 -10.82
N SER A 164 0.27 20.75 -9.75
CA SER A 164 -0.86 21.20 -8.92
C SER A 164 -0.67 22.59 -8.29
N ILE A 165 0.57 23.04 -8.09
CA ILE A 165 0.89 24.36 -7.54
C ILE A 165 0.91 25.42 -8.65
N TYR A 166 1.48 25.11 -9.81
CA TYR A 166 1.69 26.07 -10.90
C TYR A 166 0.54 26.12 -11.91
N SER A 167 -0.36 25.13 -11.93
CA SER A 167 -1.53 25.08 -12.82
C SER A 167 -2.76 25.83 -12.26
N LYS A 168 -2.54 26.94 -11.54
CA LYS A 168 -3.60 27.90 -11.19
C LYS A 168 -3.63 29.08 -12.14
#